data_AF-A0AAW1PC95-F1
#
_entry.id   AF-A0AAW1PC95-F1
#
_cell.length_a   1.000
_cell.length_b   1.000
_cell.length_c   1.000
_cell.angle_alpha   90.00
_cell.angle_beta   90.00
_cell.angle_gamma   90.00
#
_symmetry.space_group_name_H-M   'P 1'
#
loop_
_entity.id
_entity.type
_entity.pdbx_description
1 polymer ?
#
loop_
_entity_poly.entity_id
_entity_poly.type
_entity_poly.pdbx_seq_one_letter_code
_entity_poly.pdbx_strand_id
1 'polypeptide(L)'
;MTSMQPILGKPQTGSREEKSLLNLKRISACALVVLLVVGDVWAIVGMSERLQVNPLLFPILPILAISGLVSILPLLLYITYQGEFGKLNPLYPPHYFYLFRKVFRAFLDNDLKVSAKDL
;
A
#
# COMPACT_ATOMS: atom_id res chain seq x y z
N MET A 1 55.74 7.59 20.77
CA MET A 1 55.26 6.21 20.52
C MET A 1 53.74 6.24 20.51
N THR A 2 53.20 6.09 19.31
CA THR A 2 51.83 6.39 18.92
C THR A 2 50.95 5.16 19.18
N SER A 3 49.99 5.27 20.09
CA SER A 3 48.97 4.25 20.32
C SER A 3 47.78 4.54 19.40
N MET A 4 47.76 3.91 18.22
CA MET A 4 46.56 3.83 17.40
C MET A 4 45.67 2.73 17.99
N GLN A 5 44.61 3.13 18.70
CA GLN A 5 43.52 2.22 18.99
C GLN A 5 42.76 1.93 17.69
N PRO A 6 42.47 0.67 17.34
CA PRO A 6 41.66 0.37 16.18
C PRO A 6 40.23 0.85 16.45
N ILE A 7 39.73 1.72 15.58
CA ILE A 7 38.32 2.06 15.47
C ILE A 7 37.61 0.77 15.07
N LEU A 8 37.13 0.04 16.08
CA LEU A 8 36.28 -1.13 15.90
C LEU A 8 34.98 -0.64 15.25
N GLY A 9 34.92 -0.76 13.92
CA GLY A 9 33.71 -0.45 13.16
C GLY A 9 32.55 -1.24 13.75
N LYS A 10 31.53 -0.51 14.23
CA LYS A 10 30.25 -1.12 14.61
C LYS A 10 29.78 -2.03 13.47
N PRO A 11 29.34 -3.26 13.76
CA PRO A 11 28.98 -4.19 12.71
C PRO A 11 27.82 -3.60 11.89
N GLN A 12 28.05 -3.40 10.59
CA GLN A 12 27.06 -2.95 9.62
C GLN A 12 25.96 -4.00 9.33
N THR A 13 25.87 -5.07 10.14
CA THR A 13 24.91 -6.17 9.99
C THR A 13 23.46 -5.70 10.11
N GLY A 14 23.17 -4.67 10.92
CA GLY A 14 21.82 -4.09 10.99
C GLY A 14 21.32 -3.47 9.68
N SER A 15 22.22 -2.93 8.84
CA SER A 15 21.86 -2.23 7.60
C SER A 15 21.39 -3.17 6.49
N ARG A 16 21.88 -4.42 6.44
CA ARG A 16 21.54 -5.36 5.35
C ARG A 16 20.23 -6.10 5.62
N GLU A 17 20.01 -6.53 6.85
CA GLU A 17 18.75 -7.19 7.24
C GLU A 17 17.57 -6.23 7.22
N GLU A 18 17.74 -5.00 7.72
CA GLU A 18 16.68 -3.98 7.70
C GLU A 18 16.29 -3.60 6.26
N LYS A 19 17.27 -3.46 5.36
CA LYS A 19 17.00 -3.24 3.92
C LYS A 19 16.30 -4.43 3.27
N SER A 20 16.67 -5.65 3.65
CA SER A 20 16.02 -6.87 3.15
C SER A 20 14.55 -6.94 3.59
N LEU A 21 14.26 -6.67 4.86
CA LEU A 21 12.90 -6.63 5.39
C LEU A 21 12.06 -5.52 4.75
N LEU A 22 12.64 -4.34 4.54
CA LEU A 22 11.96 -3.24 3.84
C LEU A 22 11.63 -3.62 2.39
N ASN A 23 12.58 -4.24 1.68
CA ASN A 23 12.35 -4.71 0.31
C ASN A 23 11.28 -5.81 0.26
N LEU A 24 11.25 -6.72 1.23
CA LEU A 24 10.21 -7.75 1.33
C LEU A 24 8.82 -7.13 1.53
N LYS A 25 8.71 -6.11 2.39
CA LYS A 25 7.45 -5.36 2.59
C LYS A 25 6.99 -4.62 1.32
N ARG A 26 7.93 -4.12 0.52
CA ARG A 26 7.61 -3.49 -0.78
C ARG A 26 7.09 -4.50 -1.78
N ILE A 27 7.79 -5.62 -1.91
CA ILE A 27 7.40 -6.70 -2.81
C ILE A 27 6.01 -7.20 -2.42
N SER A 28 5.74 -7.38 -1.13
CA SER A 28 4.42 -7.83 -0.67
C SER A 28 3.33 -6.78 -0.89
N ALA A 29 3.62 -5.49 -0.71
CA ALA A 29 2.69 -4.41 -1.05
C ALA A 29 2.37 -4.39 -2.55
N CYS A 30 3.39 -4.51 -3.41
CA CYS A 30 3.21 -4.58 -4.86
C CYS A 30 2.41 -5.82 -5.26
N ALA A 31 2.72 -6.98 -4.68
CA ALA A 31 1.99 -8.22 -4.93
C ALA A 31 0.52 -8.08 -4.51
N LEU A 32 0.24 -7.43 -3.38
CA LEU A 32 -1.12 -7.17 -2.91
C LEU A 32 -1.87 -6.22 -3.86
N VAL A 33 -1.22 -5.17 -4.37
CA VAL A 33 -1.81 -4.28 -5.40
C VAL A 33 -2.17 -5.07 -6.66
N VAL A 34 -1.25 -5.89 -7.17
CA VAL A 34 -1.52 -6.72 -8.36
C VAL A 34 -2.67 -7.68 -8.10
N LEU A 35 -2.71 -8.32 -6.93
CA LEU A 35 -3.79 -9.22 -6.55
C LEU A 35 -5.15 -8.51 -6.51
N LEU A 36 -5.21 -7.30 -5.94
CA LEU A 36 -6.44 -6.50 -5.89
C LEU A 36 -6.90 -6.08 -7.29
N VAL A 37 -5.99 -5.59 -8.14
CA VAL A 37 -6.31 -5.21 -9.53
C VAL A 37 -6.85 -6.40 -10.31
N VAL A 38 -6.19 -7.56 -10.22
CA VAL A 38 -6.64 -8.78 -10.90
C VAL A 38 -8.00 -9.23 -10.34
N GLY A 39 -8.19 -9.16 -9.02
CA GLY A 39 -9.45 -9.48 -8.37
C GLY A 39 -10.60 -8.59 -8.82
N ASP A 40 -10.37 -7.27 -8.89
CA ASP A 40 -11.37 -6.29 -9.35
C ASP A 40 -11.74 -6.50 -10.81
N VAL A 41 -10.74 -6.69 -11.69
CA VAL A 41 -10.99 -6.98 -13.11
C VAL A 41 -11.79 -8.27 -13.25
N TRP A 42 -11.43 -9.32 -12.51
CA TRP A 42 -12.15 -10.59 -12.55
C TRP A 42 -13.58 -10.45 -12.03
N ALA A 43 -13.81 -9.66 -10.98
CA ALA A 43 -15.14 -9.36 -10.46
C ALA A 43 -15.99 -8.58 -11.46
N ILE A 44 -15.43 -7.58 -12.14
CA ILE A 44 -16.12 -6.81 -13.19
C ILE A 44 -16.50 -7.70 -14.37
N VAL A 45 -15.57 -8.53 -14.86
CA VAL A 45 -15.82 -9.45 -15.97
C VAL A 45 -16.89 -10.48 -15.58
N GLY A 46 -16.78 -11.08 -14.39
CA GLY A 46 -17.79 -12.02 -13.89
C GLY A 46 -19.17 -11.38 -13.69
N MET A 47 -19.23 -10.09 -13.38
CA MET A 47 -20.49 -9.36 -13.25
C MET A 47 -21.15 -9.10 -14.61
N SER A 48 -20.37 -9.00 -15.70
CA SER A 48 -20.91 -8.83 -17.06
C SER A 48 -21.79 -9.99 -17.51
N GLU A 49 -21.43 -11.23 -17.14
CA GLU A 49 -22.23 -12.43 -17.40
C GLU A 49 -23.54 -12.41 -16.60
N ARG A 50 -23.49 -11.94 -15.35
CA ARG A 50 -24.66 -11.89 -14.46
C ARG A 50 -25.62 -10.75 -14.78
N LEU A 51 -25.13 -9.68 -15.40
CA LEU A 51 -25.94 -8.55 -15.84
C LEU A 51 -26.94 -8.93 -16.93
N GLN A 52 -26.63 -9.93 -17.76
CA GLN A 52 -27.55 -10.44 -18.77
C GLN A 52 -28.79 -11.10 -18.15
N VAL A 53 -28.63 -11.69 -16.96
CA VAL A 53 -29.71 -12.38 -16.24
C VAL A 53 -30.43 -11.42 -15.29
N ASN A 54 -29.70 -10.51 -14.62
CA ASN A 54 -30.25 -9.58 -13.64
C ASN A 54 -29.75 -8.15 -13.90
N PRO A 55 -30.48 -7.33 -14.69
CA PRO A 55 -30.08 -5.96 -15.00
C PRO A 55 -30.06 -5.03 -13.78
N LEU A 56 -30.70 -5.42 -12.67
CA LEU A 56 -30.64 -4.70 -11.39
C LEU A 56 -29.23 -4.63 -10.78
N LEU A 57 -28.28 -5.44 -11.26
CA LEU A 57 -26.88 -5.39 -10.81
C LEU A 57 -26.10 -4.21 -11.42
N PHE A 58 -26.67 -3.49 -12.40
CA PHE A 58 -25.98 -2.42 -13.12
C PHE A 58 -25.44 -1.30 -12.20
N PRO A 59 -26.19 -0.82 -11.17
CA PRO A 59 -25.69 0.18 -10.23
C PRO A 59 -24.53 -0.31 -9.34
N ILE A 60 -24.27 -1.62 -9.27
CA ILE A 60 -23.17 -2.18 -8.46
C ILE A 60 -21.82 -1.99 -9.17
N LEU A 61 -21.79 -1.92 -10.50
CA LEU A 61 -20.56 -1.69 -11.28
C LEU A 61 -19.76 -0.45 -10.82
N PRO A 62 -20.34 0.76 -10.72
CA PRO A 62 -19.59 1.92 -10.24
C PRO A 62 -19.15 1.77 -8.78
N ILE A 63 -19.94 1.09 -7.93
CA ILE A 63 -19.56 0.83 -6.53
C ILE A 63 -18.33 -0.08 -6.48
N LEU A 64 -18.31 -1.13 -7.30
CA LEU A 64 -17.18 -2.05 -7.42
C LEU A 64 -15.91 -1.34 -7.91
N ALA A 65 -16.05 -0.48 -8.93
CA ALA A 65 -14.95 0.32 -9.45
C ALA A 65 -14.38 1.28 -8.38
N ILE A 66 -15.27 1.94 -7.61
CA ILE A 66 -14.86 2.82 -6.51
C ILE A 66 -14.19 2.00 -5.40
N SER A 67 -14.72 0.82 -5.03
CA SER A 67 -14.10 -0.02 -4.00
C SER A 67 -12.68 -0.47 -4.39
N GLY A 68 -12.46 -0.75 -5.67
CA GLY A 68 -11.13 -1.06 -6.20
C GLY A 68 -10.16 0.10 -6.01
N LEU A 69 -10.53 1.30 -6.45
CA LEU A 69 -9.73 2.51 -6.26
C LEU A 69 -9.44 2.79 -4.78
N VAL A 70 -10.47 2.65 -3.94
CA VAL A 70 -10.40 2.91 -2.50
C VAL A 70 -9.46 1.92 -1.80
N SER A 71 -9.41 0.67 -2.26
CA SER A 71 -8.54 -0.36 -1.68
C SER A 71 -7.08 -0.25 -2.15
N ILE A 72 -6.85 0.19 -3.38
CA ILE A 72 -5.52 0.29 -4.00
C ILE A 72 -4.79 1.57 -3.56
N LEU A 73 -5.50 2.69 -3.42
CA LEU A 73 -4.89 4.00 -3.16
C LEU A 73 -3.98 4.03 -1.90
N PRO A 74 -4.38 3.46 -0.74
CA PRO A 74 -3.51 3.43 0.44
C PRO A 74 -2.22 2.62 0.22
N LEU A 75 -2.27 1.56 -0.60
CA LEU A 75 -1.10 0.74 -0.91
C LEU A 75 -0.15 1.44 -1.86
N LEU A 76 -0.67 2.19 -2.84
CA LEU A 76 0.16 3.02 -3.72
C LEU A 76 0.90 4.09 -2.90
N LEU A 77 0.20 4.78 -2.01
CA LEU A 77 0.83 5.78 -1.14
C LEU A 77 1.81 5.16 -0.15
N TYR A 78 1.53 3.96 0.36
CA TYR A 78 2.51 3.20 1.14
C TYR A 78 3.80 2.95 0.33
N ILE A 79 3.69 2.53 -0.93
CA ILE A 79 4.85 2.26 -1.80
C ILE A 79 5.62 3.55 -2.13
N THR A 80 4.92 4.67 -2.36
CA THR A 80 5.54 5.97 -2.66
C THR A 80 6.19 6.62 -1.44
N TYR A 81 5.55 6.56 -0.27
CA TYR A 81 5.97 7.24 0.97
C TYR A 81 6.57 6.27 1.99
N GLN A 82 7.46 5.40 1.53
CA GLN A 82 8.13 4.40 2.38
C GLN A 82 8.95 5.01 3.53
N GLY A 83 9.42 6.26 3.39
CA GLY A 83 10.11 6.96 4.48
C GLY A 83 9.21 7.23 5.68
N GLU A 84 7.93 7.54 5.43
CA GLU A 84 6.90 7.81 6.43
C GLU A 84 6.34 6.49 7.00
N PHE A 85 6.05 5.53 6.11
CA PHE A 85 5.30 4.32 6.46
C PHE A 85 6.12 3.04 6.60
N GLY A 86 7.45 3.06 6.42
CA GLY A 86 8.27 1.83 6.36
C GLY A 86 8.22 0.92 7.59
N LYS A 87 7.79 1.46 8.74
CA LYS A 87 7.54 0.67 9.97
C LYS A 87 6.28 -0.17 9.87
N LEU A 88 5.27 0.27 9.12
CA LEU A 88 4.02 -0.43 8.92
C LEU A 88 4.19 -1.65 8.00
N ASN A 89 3.28 -2.61 8.16
CA ASN A 89 3.17 -3.78 7.31
C ASN A 89 1.79 -3.76 6.65
N PRO A 90 1.68 -3.52 5.33
CA PRO A 90 0.39 -3.37 4.65
C PRO A 90 -0.41 -4.66 4.58
N LEU A 91 0.22 -5.83 4.77
CA LEU A 91 -0.46 -7.11 4.88
C LEU A 91 -1.16 -7.29 6.24
N TYR A 92 -0.77 -6.53 7.26
CA TYR A 92 -1.38 -6.63 8.58
C TYR A 92 -2.63 -5.73 8.65
N PRO A 93 -3.84 -6.28 8.87
CA PRO A 93 -5.07 -5.51 8.72
C PRO A 93 -5.12 -4.21 9.55
N PRO A 94 -4.71 -4.19 10.83
CA PRO A 94 -4.68 -2.95 11.61
C PRO A 94 -3.78 -1.85 11.02
N HIS A 95 -2.62 -2.22 10.46
CA HIS A 95 -1.72 -1.28 9.81
C HIS A 95 -2.30 -0.76 8.49
N TYR A 96 -2.98 -1.64 7.75
CA TYR A 96 -3.70 -1.25 6.55
C TYR A 96 -4.83 -0.25 6.87
N PHE A 97 -5.65 -0.52 7.89
CA PHE A 97 -6.71 0.41 8.31
C PHE A 97 -6.16 1.75 8.78
N TYR A 98 -5.01 1.76 9.45
CA TYR A 98 -4.33 2.99 9.84
C TYR A 98 -3.88 3.80 8.60
N LEU A 99 -3.22 3.14 7.63
CA LEU A 99 -2.84 3.73 6.35
C LEU A 99 -4.05 4.29 5.62
N PHE A 100 -5.10 3.48 5.48
CA PHE A 100 -6.37 3.87 4.89
C PHE A 100 -6.89 5.16 5.53
N ARG A 101 -7.06 5.18 6.85
CA ARG A 101 -7.60 6.34 7.54
C ARG A 101 -6.75 7.60 7.36
N LYS A 102 -5.42 7.47 7.38
CA LYS A 102 -4.51 8.61 7.19
C LYS A 102 -4.59 9.16 5.77
N VAL A 103 -4.57 8.27 4.78
CA VAL A 103 -4.69 8.60 3.36
C VAL A 103 -6.02 9.27 3.05
N PHE A 104 -7.13 8.67 3.46
CA PHE A 104 -8.46 9.21 3.19
C PHE A 104 -8.68 10.55 3.88
N ARG A 105 -8.17 10.72 5.10
CA ARG A 105 -8.21 12.01 5.78
C ARG A 105 -7.40 13.07 5.03
N ALA A 106 -6.17 12.77 4.64
CA ALA A 106 -5.34 13.68 3.85
C ALA A 106 -5.97 14.03 2.50
N PHE A 107 -6.68 13.09 1.87
CA PHE A 107 -7.38 13.28 0.61
C PHE A 107 -8.58 14.23 0.73
N LEU A 108 -9.34 14.10 1.83
CA LEU A 108 -10.48 14.96 2.15
C LEU A 108 -10.06 16.36 2.60
N ASP A 109 -8.97 16.46 3.36
CA ASP A 109 -8.51 17.73 3.94
C ASP A 109 -7.77 18.62 2.92
N ASN A 110 -7.29 18.09 1.78
CA ASN A 110 -6.45 18.81 0.82
C ASN A 110 -6.98 18.85 -0.63
N ASP A 111 -8.31 18.87 -0.85
CA ASP A 111 -8.92 18.95 -2.19
C ASP A 111 -8.31 17.93 -3.18
N LEU A 112 -8.16 16.67 -2.75
CA LEU A 112 -7.60 15.55 -3.53
C LEU A 112 -6.09 15.65 -3.84
N LYS A 113 -5.37 16.64 -3.30
CA LYS A 113 -3.92 16.78 -3.45
C LYS A 113 -3.21 16.28 -2.19
N VAL A 114 -2.64 15.08 -2.25
CA VAL A 114 -1.89 14.53 -1.10
C VAL A 114 -0.41 14.82 -1.26
N SER A 115 0.17 15.57 -0.33
CA SER A 115 1.62 15.79 -0.25
C SER A 115 2.25 14.90 0.83
N ALA A 116 3.58 14.75 0.77
CA ALA A 116 4.35 14.04 1.80
C ALA A 116 4.09 14.58 3.21
N LYS A 117 3.86 15.90 3.31
CA LYS A 117 3.65 16.61 4.59
C LYS A 117 2.31 16.28 5.25
N ASP A 118 1.35 15.76 4.48
CA ASP A 118 0.00 15.43 4.94
C ASP A 118 -0.12 13.94 5.33
N LEU A 119 0.91 13.15 5.00
CA LEU A 119 1.00 11.70 5.17
C LEU A 119 1.87 11.29 6.34
#